data_AF-A0A7S0LJ12-F1
#
_entry.id   AF-A0A7S0LJ12-F1
#
_cell.length_a   1.000
_cell.length_b   1.000
_cell.length_c   1.000
_cell.angle_alpha   90.00
_cell.angle_beta   90.00
_cell.angle_gamma   90.00
#
_symmetry.space_group_name_H-M   'P 1'
#
loop_
_entity.id
_entity.type
_entity.pdbx_description
1 polymer ?
#
loop_
_entity_poly.entity_id
_entity_poly.type
_entity_poly.pdbx_seq_one_letter_code
_entity_poly.pdbx_strand_id
1 'polypeptide(L)'
;MHARLLSPRLCALVGLAGGTLFSIGSGCFIAQSFVTSDDWLLIYRAGCGCWVVGCCPYVLLSIFVGRSQPLLCCYSHVPLMVIVQVGGLSCYITGCILGYVDPIHAVIPSTNLLFAVGAGSQLLDAVVDAARRRHRTIDLAVVVEIVAGAFFCLAAGLGGYASHVSLVRIGMTCWLIGSLGYLSLSFIDYRQATRQPASPPVMLAAIGVS
;
A
#
# COMPACT_ATOMS: atom_id res chain seq x y z
N MET A 1 3.19 -3.67 -27.90
CA MET A 1 2.49 -2.42 -27.53
C MET A 1 1.42 -2.76 -26.51
N HIS A 2 1.64 -2.50 -25.22
CA HIS A 2 0.54 -2.55 -24.25
C HIS A 2 -0.07 -1.17 -24.13
N ALA A 3 -1.38 -1.08 -24.43
CA ALA A 3 -2.14 0.15 -24.27
C ALA A 3 -2.04 0.62 -22.81
N ARG A 4 -1.62 1.86 -22.58
CA ARG A 4 -1.80 2.50 -21.28
C ARG A 4 -3.30 2.71 -21.08
N LEU A 5 -3.95 1.80 -20.36
CA LEU A 5 -5.40 1.83 -20.13
C LEU A 5 -5.85 3.01 -19.27
N LEU A 6 -4.93 3.61 -18.48
CA LEU A 6 -5.24 4.68 -17.54
C LEU A 6 -4.32 5.89 -17.74
N SER A 7 -4.89 7.10 -17.59
CA SER A 7 -4.11 8.34 -17.61
C SER A 7 -3.28 8.48 -16.33
N PRO A 8 -2.10 9.15 -16.37
CA PRO A 8 -1.27 9.36 -15.18
C PRO A 8 -2.02 10.04 -14.02
N ARG A 9 -2.94 10.96 -14.35
CA ARG A 9 -3.81 11.64 -13.37
C ARG A 9 -4.77 10.67 -12.68
N LEU A 10 -5.39 9.78 -13.45
CA LEU A 10 -6.29 8.76 -12.91
C LEU A 10 -5.51 7.79 -12.01
N CYS A 11 -4.33 7.35 -12.42
CA CYS A 11 -3.48 6.49 -11.58
C CYS A 11 -3.12 7.17 -10.24
N ALA A 12 -2.75 8.45 -10.28
CA ALA A 12 -2.41 9.19 -9.07
C ALA A 12 -3.62 9.40 -8.15
N LEU A 13 -4.81 9.64 -8.71
CA LEU A 13 -6.06 9.71 -7.93
C LEU A 13 -6.40 8.38 -7.26
N VAL A 14 -6.24 7.27 -7.99
CA VAL A 14 -6.46 5.92 -7.46
C VAL A 14 -5.47 5.62 -6.31
N GLY A 15 -4.19 5.99 -6.47
CA GLY A 15 -3.19 5.89 -5.40
C GLY A 15 -3.55 6.73 -4.18
N LEU A 16 -3.95 8.00 -4.40
CA LEU A 16 -4.35 8.91 -3.33
C LEU A 16 -5.56 8.39 -2.55
N ALA A 17 -6.58 7.87 -3.25
CA ALA A 17 -7.74 7.23 -2.62
C ALA A 17 -7.32 6.01 -1.79
N GLY A 18 -6.47 5.15 -2.35
CA GLY A 18 -5.90 3.99 -1.66
C GLY A 18 -5.16 4.37 -0.38
N GLY A 19 -4.23 5.33 -0.46
CA GLY A 19 -3.42 5.79 0.68
C GLY A 19 -4.25 6.48 1.76
N THR A 20 -5.31 7.19 1.36
CA THR A 20 -6.23 7.83 2.31
C THR A 20 -6.99 6.78 3.10
N LEU A 21 -7.56 5.78 2.43
CA LEU A 21 -8.28 4.69 3.09
C LEU A 21 -7.35 3.83 3.97
N PHE A 22 -6.11 3.61 3.52
CA PHE A 22 -5.11 2.92 4.33
C PHE A 22 -4.78 3.68 5.62
N SER A 23 -4.65 5.02 5.52
CA SER A 23 -4.41 5.89 6.68
C SER A 23 -5.60 5.93 7.63
N ILE A 24 -6.83 6.01 7.11
CA ILE A 24 -8.06 5.95 7.92
C ILE A 24 -8.16 4.62 8.65
N GLY A 25 -7.94 3.50 7.95
CA GLY A 25 -8.01 2.17 8.56
C GLY A 25 -6.96 1.97 9.66
N SER A 26 -5.74 2.48 9.43
CA SER A 26 -4.68 2.50 10.46
C SER A 26 -5.07 3.34 11.67
N GLY A 27 -5.77 4.47 11.46
CA GLY A 27 -6.37 5.26 12.53
C GLY A 27 -7.39 4.46 13.35
N CYS A 28 -8.23 3.65 12.71
CA CYS A 28 -9.14 2.73 13.41
C CYS A 28 -8.38 1.70 14.24
N PHE A 29 -7.29 1.13 13.73
CA PHE A 29 -6.47 0.18 14.48
C PHE A 29 -5.75 0.80 15.70
N ILE A 30 -5.40 2.07 15.62
CA ILE A 30 -4.94 2.83 16.79
C ILE A 30 -6.10 3.00 17.76
N ALA A 31 -7.26 3.51 17.29
CA ALA A 31 -8.42 3.75 18.14
C ALA A 31 -8.84 2.50 18.90
N GLN A 32 -8.95 1.34 18.25
CA GLN A 32 -9.32 0.08 18.91
C GLN A 32 -8.32 -0.34 19.99
N SER A 33 -7.03 0.00 19.87
CA SER A 33 -6.02 -0.29 20.90
C SER A 33 -6.17 0.52 22.20
N PHE A 34 -7.04 1.54 22.19
CA PHE A 34 -7.42 2.34 23.35
C PHE A 34 -8.84 2.05 23.85
N VAL A 35 -9.65 1.31 23.09
CA VAL A 35 -10.99 0.92 23.52
C VAL A 35 -10.91 -0.30 24.42
N THR A 36 -11.43 -0.16 25.64
CA THR A 36 -11.50 -1.23 26.64
C THR A 36 -12.88 -1.90 26.71
N SER A 37 -13.86 -1.42 25.94
CA SER A 37 -15.20 -2.02 25.81
C SER A 37 -15.23 -3.13 24.76
N ASP A 38 -16.33 -3.89 24.74
CA ASP A 38 -16.58 -4.96 23.75
C ASP A 38 -16.67 -4.44 22.30
N ASP A 39 -16.75 -3.12 22.09
CA ASP A 39 -16.85 -2.48 20.77
C ASP A 39 -15.53 -2.47 19.98
N TRP A 40 -14.41 -2.89 20.60
CA TRP A 40 -13.10 -2.92 19.93
C TRP A 40 -13.15 -3.69 18.60
N LEU A 41 -13.96 -4.76 18.54
CA LEU A 41 -14.09 -5.60 17.35
C LEU A 41 -14.76 -4.85 16.19
N LEU A 42 -15.75 -4.00 16.47
CA LEU A 42 -16.40 -3.18 15.45
C LEU A 42 -15.41 -2.20 14.83
N ILE A 43 -14.61 -1.53 15.67
CA ILE A 43 -13.61 -0.56 15.23
C ILE A 43 -12.48 -1.26 14.45
N TYR A 44 -12.02 -2.41 14.95
CA TYR A 44 -11.06 -3.26 14.25
C TYR A 44 -11.56 -3.66 12.85
N ARG A 45 -12.79 -4.16 12.75
CA ARG A 45 -13.41 -4.52 11.47
C ARG A 45 -13.56 -3.32 10.55
N ALA A 46 -13.96 -2.16 11.06
CA ALA A 46 -13.99 -0.92 10.27
C ALA A 46 -12.59 -0.60 9.70
N GLY A 47 -11.54 -0.74 10.51
CA GLY A 47 -10.15 -0.62 10.06
C GLY A 47 -9.79 -1.59 8.93
N CYS A 48 -10.11 -2.87 9.10
CA CYS A 48 -9.94 -3.90 8.08
C CYS A 48 -10.71 -3.58 6.80
N GLY A 49 -11.95 -3.10 6.90
CA GLY A 49 -12.77 -2.69 5.75
C GLY A 49 -12.11 -1.57 4.95
N CYS A 50 -11.65 -0.52 5.65
CA CYS A 50 -10.91 0.58 5.01
C CYS A 50 -9.63 0.08 4.33
N TRP A 51 -8.87 -0.81 4.95
CA TRP A 51 -7.66 -1.39 4.36
C TRP A 51 -7.95 -2.26 3.13
N VAL A 52 -8.97 -3.10 3.14
CA VAL A 52 -9.36 -3.88 1.95
C VAL A 52 -9.64 -2.95 0.78
N VAL A 53 -10.50 -1.94 0.99
CA VAL A 53 -10.85 -0.97 -0.05
C VAL A 53 -9.64 -0.12 -0.44
N GLY A 54 -8.72 0.17 0.47
CA GLY A 54 -7.48 0.89 0.19
C GLY A 54 -6.47 0.09 -0.63
N CYS A 55 -6.34 -1.21 -0.38
CA CYS A 55 -5.42 -2.12 -1.06
C CYS A 55 -5.86 -2.46 -2.49
N CYS A 56 -7.17 -2.59 -2.75
CA CYS A 56 -7.69 -2.92 -4.08
C CYS A 56 -7.19 -1.95 -5.18
N PRO A 57 -7.29 -0.61 -5.02
CA PRO A 57 -6.66 0.39 -5.89
C PRO A 57 -5.19 0.08 -6.22
N TYR A 58 -4.38 -0.25 -5.21
CA TYR A 58 -2.97 -0.54 -5.41
C TYR A 58 -2.73 -1.83 -6.19
N VAL A 59 -3.51 -2.89 -5.92
CA VAL A 59 -3.46 -4.14 -6.70
C VAL A 59 -3.79 -3.87 -8.17
N LEU A 60 -4.86 -3.11 -8.42
CA LEU A 60 -5.27 -2.74 -9.77
C LEU A 60 -4.19 -1.92 -10.48
N LEU A 61 -3.55 -0.97 -9.79
CA LEU A 61 -2.45 -0.19 -10.35
C LEU A 61 -1.24 -1.06 -10.69
N SER A 62 -0.86 -2.00 -9.82
CA SER A 62 0.24 -2.94 -10.08
C SER A 62 -0.06 -3.83 -11.31
N ILE A 63 -1.30 -4.29 -11.48
CA ILE A 63 -1.71 -5.15 -12.61
C ILE A 63 -1.83 -4.38 -13.92
N PHE A 64 -2.63 -3.30 -13.94
CA PHE A 64 -3.04 -2.65 -15.20
C PHE A 64 -2.04 -1.61 -15.70
N VAL A 65 -1.24 -1.05 -14.80
CA VAL A 65 -0.28 0.00 -15.15
C VAL A 65 1.15 -0.56 -15.15
N GLY A 66 1.37 -1.74 -14.55
CA GLY A 66 2.71 -2.26 -14.30
C GLY A 66 3.52 -1.31 -13.42
N ARG A 67 2.84 -0.47 -12.65
CA ARG A 67 3.46 0.54 -11.80
C ARG A 67 3.80 -0.10 -10.47
N SER A 68 5.09 -0.18 -10.18
CA SER A 68 5.54 0.06 -8.82
C SER A 68 5.11 1.48 -8.43
N GLN A 69 4.52 1.61 -7.25
CA GLN A 69 4.26 2.91 -6.61
C GLN A 69 5.58 3.73 -6.51
N PRO A 70 5.50 5.07 -6.41
CA PRO A 70 6.06 5.87 -7.47
C PRO A 70 7.34 6.60 -7.09
N LEU A 71 8.38 6.33 -7.88
CA LEU A 71 9.33 7.37 -8.26
C LEU A 71 10.18 7.10 -9.52
N LEU A 72 9.96 6.01 -10.27
CA LEU A 72 10.70 5.83 -11.52
C LEU A 72 9.82 5.43 -12.68
N CYS A 73 9.57 6.44 -13.49
CA CYS A 73 9.10 6.34 -14.86
C CYS A 73 10.12 5.68 -15.82
N CYS A 74 11.09 4.87 -15.36
CA CYS A 74 12.19 4.41 -16.23
C CYS A 74 12.68 2.96 -16.08
N TYR A 75 12.15 2.10 -15.19
CA TYR A 75 12.59 0.70 -15.15
C TYR A 75 11.42 -0.30 -15.18
N SER A 76 10.90 -0.44 -16.40
CA SER A 76 10.51 -1.68 -17.09
C SER A 76 10.44 -3.00 -16.28
N HIS A 77 9.25 -3.60 -16.31
CA HIS A 77 9.02 -4.99 -16.75
C HIS A 77 9.79 -6.13 -16.05
N VAL A 78 9.90 -6.15 -14.73
CA VAL A 78 10.24 -7.41 -14.03
C VAL A 78 8.96 -8.05 -13.49
N PRO A 79 8.45 -9.14 -14.12
CA PRO A 79 7.23 -9.83 -13.67
C PRO A 79 7.28 -10.18 -12.17
N LEU A 80 8.48 -10.48 -11.67
CA LEU A 80 8.70 -10.83 -10.27
C LEU A 80 8.31 -9.69 -9.30
N MET A 81 8.62 -8.43 -9.58
CA MET A 81 8.29 -7.33 -8.67
C MET A 81 6.78 -7.07 -8.63
N VAL A 82 6.10 -7.20 -9.78
CA VAL A 82 4.63 -7.15 -9.84
C VAL A 82 4.02 -8.29 -9.02
N ILE A 83 4.57 -9.50 -9.11
CA ILE A 83 4.12 -10.65 -8.30
C ILE A 83 4.35 -10.39 -6.80
N VAL A 84 5.51 -9.85 -6.41
CA VAL A 84 5.80 -9.51 -5.00
C VAL A 84 4.83 -8.45 -4.48
N GLN A 85 4.55 -7.40 -5.25
CA GLN A 85 3.60 -6.37 -4.85
C GLN A 85 2.16 -6.88 -4.77
N VAL A 86 1.67 -7.54 -5.81
CA VAL A 86 0.31 -8.09 -5.86
C VAL A 86 0.15 -9.14 -4.76
N GLY A 87 1.14 -10.02 -4.57
CA GLY A 87 1.16 -11.01 -3.51
C GLY A 87 1.15 -10.37 -2.11
N GLY A 88 1.99 -9.36 -1.88
CA GLY A 88 2.04 -8.63 -0.61
C GLY A 88 0.74 -7.91 -0.29
N LEU A 89 0.15 -7.20 -1.26
CA LEU A 89 -1.15 -6.54 -1.12
C LEU A 89 -2.29 -7.55 -0.91
N SER A 90 -2.22 -8.71 -1.59
CA SER A 90 -3.18 -9.79 -1.39
C SER A 90 -3.09 -10.38 0.02
N CYS A 91 -1.89 -10.41 0.63
CA CYS A 91 -1.74 -10.82 2.02
C CYS A 91 -2.43 -9.82 2.97
N TYR A 92 -2.27 -8.50 2.76
CA TYR A 92 -3.02 -7.50 3.53
C TYR A 92 -4.53 -7.66 3.38
N ILE A 93 -5.03 -7.85 2.15
CA ILE A 93 -6.46 -8.05 1.88
C ILE A 93 -6.95 -9.31 2.61
N THR A 94 -6.24 -10.43 2.44
CA THR A 94 -6.61 -11.71 3.07
C THR A 94 -6.61 -11.60 4.59
N GLY A 95 -5.59 -10.98 5.19
CA GLY A 95 -5.54 -10.74 6.63
C GLY A 95 -6.71 -9.87 7.11
N CYS A 96 -7.06 -8.81 6.37
CA CYS A 96 -8.22 -7.99 6.72
C CYS A 96 -9.54 -8.75 6.58
N ILE A 97 -9.69 -9.62 5.58
CA ILE A 97 -10.87 -10.49 5.42
C ILE A 97 -10.97 -11.48 6.58
N LEU A 98 -9.85 -12.07 7.01
CA LEU A 98 -9.81 -12.91 8.21
C LEU A 98 -10.25 -12.14 9.46
N GLY A 99 -10.07 -10.82 9.50
CA GLY A 99 -10.59 -9.95 10.56
C GLY A 99 -12.13 -9.99 10.75
N TYR A 100 -12.86 -10.57 9.81
CA TYR A 100 -14.31 -10.76 9.87
C TYR A 100 -14.72 -12.20 10.24
N VAL A 101 -13.77 -13.12 10.38
CA VAL A 101 -14.04 -14.51 10.75
C VAL A 101 -14.17 -14.64 12.27
N ASP A 102 -15.17 -15.39 12.71
CA ASP A 102 -15.39 -15.72 14.12
C ASP A 102 -15.04 -17.20 14.40
N PRO A 103 -14.38 -17.52 15.53
CA PRO A 103 -13.88 -16.60 16.55
C PRO A 103 -12.60 -15.87 16.12
N ILE A 104 -12.61 -14.53 16.19
CA ILE A 104 -11.49 -13.67 15.74
C ILE A 104 -10.14 -14.04 16.35
N HIS A 105 -10.12 -14.42 17.63
CA HIS A 105 -8.89 -14.76 18.35
C HIS A 105 -8.12 -15.94 17.74
N ALA A 106 -8.82 -16.86 17.06
CA ALA A 106 -8.18 -18.00 16.41
C ALA A 106 -7.41 -17.61 15.13
N VAL A 107 -7.76 -16.48 14.51
CA VAL A 107 -7.20 -16.06 13.21
C VAL A 107 -6.27 -14.84 13.32
N ILE A 108 -6.13 -14.22 14.50
CA ILE A 108 -5.18 -13.12 14.74
C ILE A 108 -3.74 -13.51 14.37
N PRO A 109 -3.19 -14.68 14.75
CA PRO A 109 -1.83 -15.04 14.38
C PRO A 109 -1.64 -15.11 12.86
N SER A 110 -2.57 -15.73 12.14
CA SER A 110 -2.56 -15.80 10.68
C SER A 110 -2.69 -14.42 10.03
N THR A 111 -3.54 -13.55 10.59
CA THR A 111 -3.71 -12.17 10.12
C THR A 111 -2.42 -11.38 10.24
N ASN A 112 -1.75 -11.44 11.40
CA ASN A 112 -0.48 -10.76 11.62
C ASN A 112 0.64 -11.33 10.74
N LEU A 113 0.69 -12.64 10.53
CA LEU A 113 1.65 -13.25 9.60
C LEU A 113 1.47 -12.73 8.17
N LEU A 114 0.22 -12.67 7.70
CA LEU A 114 -0.09 -12.12 6.37
C LEU A 114 0.30 -10.64 6.27
N PHE A 115 0.05 -9.84 7.31
CA PHE A 115 0.51 -8.45 7.35
C PHE A 115 2.04 -8.34 7.34
N ALA A 116 2.76 -9.22 8.03
CA ALA A 116 4.22 -9.27 8.02
C ALA A 116 4.77 -9.60 6.63
N VAL A 117 4.18 -10.59 5.93
CA VAL A 117 4.55 -10.95 4.56
C VAL A 117 4.27 -9.80 3.60
N GLY A 118 3.11 -9.15 3.74
CA GLY A 118 2.76 -7.95 2.95
C GLY A 118 3.76 -6.82 3.14
N ALA A 119 4.10 -6.49 4.39
CA ALA A 119 5.05 -5.46 4.75
C ALA A 119 6.47 -5.76 4.24
N GLY A 120 6.93 -6.99 4.46
CA GLY A 120 8.24 -7.44 3.99
C GLY A 120 8.37 -7.36 2.47
N SER A 121 7.30 -7.72 1.75
CA SER A 121 7.24 -7.63 0.29
C SER A 121 7.38 -6.18 -0.20
N GLN A 122 6.69 -5.23 0.45
CA GLN A 122 6.77 -3.81 0.14
C GLN A 122 8.16 -3.22 0.43
N LEU A 123 8.73 -3.54 1.59
CA LEU A 123 10.06 -3.07 1.96
C LEU A 123 11.14 -3.63 1.01
N LEU A 124 11.04 -4.92 0.66
CA LEU A 124 11.97 -5.56 -0.27
C LEU A 124 11.92 -4.88 -1.64
N ASP A 125 10.73 -4.59 -2.16
CA ASP A 125 10.56 -3.90 -3.43
C ASP A 125 11.22 -2.50 -3.41
N ALA A 126 10.99 -1.71 -2.36
CA ALA A 126 11.61 -0.39 -2.18
C ALA A 126 13.15 -0.46 -2.09
N VAL A 127 13.68 -1.45 -1.36
CA VAL A 127 15.12 -1.66 -1.22
C VAL A 127 15.75 -2.10 -2.53
N VAL A 128 15.11 -3.01 -3.28
CA VAL A 128 15.57 -3.46 -4.59
C VAL A 128 15.57 -2.29 -5.59
N ASP A 129 14.53 -1.46 -5.56
CA ASP A 129 14.45 -0.26 -6.39
C ASP A 129 15.58 0.73 -6.05
N ALA A 130 15.80 1.02 -4.78
CA ALA A 130 16.91 1.86 -4.33
C ALA A 130 18.28 1.30 -4.75
N ALA A 131 18.50 -0.01 -4.61
CA ALA A 131 19.74 -0.66 -5.00
C ALA A 131 20.01 -0.58 -6.51
N ARG A 132 18.96 -0.66 -7.34
CA ARG A 132 19.06 -0.50 -8.80
C ARG A 132 19.39 0.94 -9.21
N ARG A 133 19.03 1.92 -8.39
CA ARG A 133 19.35 3.35 -8.61
C ARG A 133 20.79 3.73 -8.24
N ARG A 134 21.68 2.77 -7.93
CA ARG A 134 23.06 2.90 -7.37
C ARG A 134 23.97 4.01 -7.94
N HIS A 135 23.68 4.58 -9.10
CA HIS A 135 24.48 5.62 -9.77
C HIS A 135 23.76 6.97 -9.92
N ARG A 136 22.57 7.15 -9.34
CA ARG A 136 21.84 8.42 -9.30
C ARG A 136 21.61 8.83 -7.84
N THR A 137 21.47 10.13 -7.59
CA THR A 137 21.04 10.65 -6.29
C THR A 137 19.78 9.92 -5.85
N ILE A 138 19.81 9.33 -4.64
CA ILE A 138 18.63 8.71 -4.04
C ILE A 138 17.60 9.82 -3.85
N ASP A 139 16.47 9.68 -4.53
CA ASP A 139 15.38 10.64 -4.46
C ASP A 139 14.62 10.46 -3.13
N LEU A 140 14.14 11.57 -2.58
CA LEU A 140 13.42 11.64 -1.31
C LEU A 140 12.28 10.63 -1.24
N ALA A 141 11.53 10.41 -2.33
CA ALA A 141 10.41 9.49 -2.26
C ALA A 141 10.84 8.01 -2.14
N VAL A 142 12.02 7.60 -2.61
CA VAL A 142 12.57 6.26 -2.35
C VAL A 142 12.89 6.10 -0.86
N VAL A 143 13.44 7.16 -0.25
CA VAL A 143 13.70 7.18 1.19
C VAL A 143 12.37 7.05 1.96
N VAL A 144 11.34 7.77 1.54
CA VAL A 144 10.01 7.68 2.15
C VAL A 144 9.41 6.28 1.99
N GLU A 145 9.56 5.63 0.83
CA GLU A 145 9.10 4.25 0.60
C GLU A 145 9.79 3.25 1.54
N ILE A 146 11.12 3.31 1.64
CA ILE A 146 11.88 2.43 2.53
C ILE A 146 11.47 2.66 3.98
N VAL A 147 11.36 3.92 4.40
CA VAL A 147 10.96 4.26 5.77
C VAL A 147 9.54 3.75 6.05
N ALA A 148 8.59 3.97 5.12
CA ALA A 148 7.22 3.49 5.26
C ALA A 148 7.15 1.95 5.35
N GLY A 149 7.86 1.25 4.48
CA GLY A 149 7.97 -0.22 4.51
C GLY A 149 8.59 -0.73 5.80
N ALA A 150 9.63 -0.07 6.31
CA ALA A 150 10.24 -0.41 7.59
C ALA A 150 9.25 -0.24 8.77
N PHE A 151 8.46 0.83 8.77
CA PHE A 151 7.41 1.02 9.77
C PHE A 151 6.32 -0.05 9.68
N PHE A 152 5.92 -0.49 8.48
CA PHE A 152 5.01 -1.63 8.34
C PHE A 152 5.60 -2.94 8.86
N CYS A 153 6.88 -3.22 8.61
CA CYS A 153 7.55 -4.39 9.16
C CYS A 153 7.61 -4.33 10.69
N LEU A 154 7.94 -3.17 11.26
CA LEU A 154 7.90 -2.94 12.72
C LEU A 154 6.49 -3.12 13.26
N ALA A 155 5.48 -2.62 12.56
CA ALA A 155 4.08 -2.73 12.95
C ALA A 155 3.61 -4.19 13.01
N ALA A 156 3.96 -5.00 12.00
CA ALA A 156 3.66 -6.42 11.97
C ALA A 156 4.41 -7.19 13.08
N GLY A 157 5.68 -6.85 13.32
CA GLY A 157 6.46 -7.43 14.40
C GLY A 157 5.87 -7.13 15.78
N LEU A 158 5.55 -5.86 16.05
CA LEU A 158 5.08 -5.39 17.36
C LEU A 158 3.59 -5.68 17.61
N GLY A 159 2.76 -5.64 16.57
CA GLY A 159 1.32 -5.93 16.65
C GLY A 159 1.00 -7.40 16.94
N GLY A 160 1.97 -8.30 16.77
CA GLY A 160 1.87 -9.72 17.12
C GLY A 160 1.84 -10.02 18.62
N TYR A 161 2.34 -9.11 19.46
CA TYR A 161 2.51 -9.35 20.90
C TYR A 161 1.24 -9.00 21.68
N ALA A 162 0.18 -9.81 21.52
CA ALA A 162 -1.12 -9.61 22.17
C ALA A 162 -1.04 -9.51 23.71
N SER A 163 0.00 -10.08 24.34
CA SER A 163 0.23 -10.03 25.79
C SER A 163 0.75 -8.68 26.31
N HIS A 164 1.21 -7.78 25.44
CA HIS A 164 1.82 -6.51 25.82
C HIS A 164 1.12 -5.33 25.15
N VAL A 165 0.09 -4.79 25.81
CA VAL A 165 -0.74 -3.67 25.31
C VAL A 165 0.10 -2.48 24.81
N SER A 166 1.18 -2.13 25.51
CA SER A 166 2.06 -1.04 25.08
C SER A 166 2.76 -1.32 23.74
N LEU A 167 3.20 -2.57 23.49
CA LEU A 167 3.81 -2.96 22.22
C LEU A 167 2.79 -2.97 21.08
N VAL A 168 1.58 -3.44 21.35
CA VAL A 168 0.46 -3.40 20.39
C VAL A 168 0.20 -1.95 19.97
N ARG A 169 0.08 -1.01 20.93
CA ARG A 169 -0.13 0.42 20.64
C ARG A 169 0.98 1.03 19.79
N ILE A 170 2.24 0.70 20.07
CA ILE A 170 3.38 1.13 19.26
C ILE A 170 3.25 0.55 17.84
N GLY A 171 2.94 -0.76 17.73
CA GLY A 171 2.71 -1.41 16.44
C GLY A 171 1.60 -0.74 15.62
N MET A 172 0.46 -0.43 16.24
CA MET A 172 -0.63 0.29 15.58
C MET A 172 -0.24 1.70 15.14
N THR A 173 0.61 2.38 15.92
CA THR A 173 1.17 3.69 15.54
C THR A 173 2.10 3.56 14.33
N CYS A 174 2.92 2.52 14.29
CA CYS A 174 3.79 2.22 13.14
C CYS A 174 2.98 1.94 11.87
N TRP A 175 1.81 1.26 11.96
CA TRP A 175 0.89 1.11 10.82
C TRP A 175 0.46 2.47 10.26
N LEU A 176 0.10 3.43 11.12
CA LEU A 176 -0.27 4.77 10.67
C LEU A 176 0.89 5.52 10.03
N ILE A 177 2.10 5.48 10.63
CA ILE A 177 3.27 6.17 10.07
C ILE A 177 3.59 5.65 8.67
N GLY A 178 3.60 4.32 8.48
CA GLY A 178 3.79 3.73 7.15
C GLY A 178 2.70 4.16 6.18
N SER A 179 1.43 4.19 6.62
CA SER A 179 0.29 4.61 5.79
C SER A 179 0.42 6.07 5.33
N LEU A 180 0.81 6.97 6.24
CA LEU A 180 1.02 8.38 5.94
C LEU A 180 2.21 8.60 5.00
N GLY A 181 3.24 7.77 5.09
CA GLY A 181 4.33 7.72 4.12
C GLY A 181 3.82 7.46 2.71
N TYR A 182 3.06 6.37 2.53
CA TYR A 182 2.46 6.02 1.22
C TYR A 182 1.44 7.06 0.72
N LEU A 183 0.67 7.67 1.62
CA LEU A 183 -0.22 8.78 1.27
C LEU A 183 0.57 9.99 0.76
N SER A 184 1.68 10.33 1.41
CA SER A 184 2.55 11.44 1.01
C SER A 184 3.14 11.21 -0.38
N LEU A 185 3.56 9.98 -0.69
CA LEU A 185 4.01 9.58 -2.03
C LEU A 185 2.91 9.78 -3.08
N SER A 186 1.70 9.29 -2.79
CA SER A 186 0.55 9.44 -3.68
C SER A 186 0.20 10.92 -3.94
N PHE A 187 0.37 11.78 -2.93
CA PHE A 187 0.15 13.22 -3.07
C PHE A 187 1.22 13.90 -3.93
N ILE A 188 2.49 13.52 -3.77
CA ILE A 188 3.59 13.97 -4.64
C ILE A 188 3.29 13.60 -6.09
N ASP A 189 2.87 12.35 -6.32
CA ASP A 189 2.51 11.84 -7.64
C ASP A 189 1.35 12.59 -8.28
N TYR A 190 0.32 12.85 -7.50
CA TYR A 190 -0.83 13.62 -7.96
C TYR A 190 -0.43 15.05 -8.35
N ARG A 191 0.42 15.70 -7.55
CA ARG A 191 0.96 17.03 -7.87
C ARG A 191 1.82 17.03 -9.13
N GLN A 192 2.62 15.99 -9.37
CA GLN A 192 3.41 15.88 -10.59
C GLN A 192 2.51 15.65 -11.82
N ALA A 193 1.52 14.77 -11.71
CA ALA A 193 0.58 14.46 -12.80
C ALA A 193 -0.32 15.65 -13.19
N THR A 194 -0.63 16.55 -12.25
CA THR A 194 -1.40 17.78 -12.50
C THR A 194 -0.57 18.89 -13.14
N ARG A 195 0.74 18.94 -12.87
CA ARG A 195 1.68 19.90 -13.49
C ARG A 195 2.05 19.55 -14.93
N GLN A 196 1.90 18.30 -15.33
CA GLN A 196 2.11 17.91 -16.72
C GLN A 196 0.99 18.50 -17.60
N PRO A 197 1.33 19.18 -18.71
CA PRO A 197 0.35 19.60 -19.69
C PRO A 197 -0.50 18.39 -20.07
N ALA A 198 -1.80 18.59 -20.27
CA ALA A 198 -2.60 17.52 -20.85
C ALA A 198 -1.96 17.16 -22.20
N SER A 199 -1.38 15.96 -22.29
CA SER A 199 -0.93 15.46 -23.57
C SER A 199 -2.15 15.50 -24.49
N PRO A 200 -2.01 16.01 -25.73
CA PRO A 200 -3.11 16.01 -26.66
C PRO A 200 -3.68 14.59 -26.70
N PRO A 201 -5.01 14.44 -26.74
CA PRO A 201 -5.61 13.12 -26.85
C PRO A 201 -4.90 12.42 -28.00
N VAL A 202 -4.34 11.24 -27.75
CA VAL A 202 -3.86 10.37 -28.81
C VAL A 202 -5.13 10.05 -29.60
N MET A 203 -5.40 10.85 -30.64
CA MET A 203 -6.33 10.46 -31.68
C MET A 203 -5.82 9.09 -32.08
N LEU A 204 -6.63 8.07 -31.80
CA LEU A 204 -6.53 6.78 -32.43
C LEU A 204 -6.61 7.08 -33.93
N ALA A 205 -5.47 7.39 -34.53
CA ALA A 205 -5.32 7.49 -35.96
C ALA A 205 -5.89 6.18 -36.48
N ALA A 206 -6.94 6.34 -37.28
CA ALA A 206 -7.82 5.29 -37.72
C ALA A 206 -7.01 4.04 -38.04
N ILE A 207 -7.45 2.91 -37.49
CA ILE A 207 -7.12 1.61 -38.03
C ILE A 207 -7.67 1.66 -39.47
N GLY A 208 -6.80 2.04 -40.41
CA GLY A 208 -7.02 1.88 -41.82
C GLY A 208 -7.03 0.39 -42.08
N VAL A 209 -8.21 -0.21 -41.92
CA VAL A 209 -8.54 -1.47 -42.58
C VAL A 209 -8.66 -1.10 -44.06
N SER A 210 -7.59 -1.34 -44.81
CA SER A 210 -7.59 -1.43 -46.26
C SER A 210 -7.36 -2.88 -46.62
#